data_AF-A0A1I1ECL9-F1
#
_entry.id   AF-A0A1I1ECL9-F1
#
_cell.length_a   1.000
_cell.length_b   1.000
_cell.length_c   1.000
_cell.angle_alpha   90.00
_cell.angle_beta   90.00
_cell.angle_gamma   90.00
#
_symmetry.space_group_name_H-M   'P 1'
#
loop_
_entity.id
_entity.type
_entity.pdbx_description
1 polymer ?
#
loop_
_entity_poly.entity_id
_entity_poly.type
_entity_poly.pdbx_seq_one_letter_code
_entity_poly.pdbx_strand_id
1 'polypeptide(L)'
;MEALKETKLSYIIEAAITIVIGLVLVVWTGDSIRLVARILAALLILVGGIAVARYFLKKTRTITSSAEFVIGIIIAAVGLWIFLNPDTFTDFIPKLFGIFILISGLGNLGQMISLVRYKSRAWWVSLIIALVTVGLGAFLLFNPTGAKEIAVTMIGIFLMVDGGTNLVNSLIVGKAAKRVEQEKNAIDVEAVVVEEKK
;
A
#
# COMPACT_ATOMS: atom_id res chain seq x y z
N MET A 1 30.92 16.93 6.49
CA MET A 1 31.07 15.57 5.90
C MET A 1 30.23 14.49 6.60
N GLU A 2 30.07 14.52 7.94
CA GLU A 2 29.27 13.51 8.68
C GLU A 2 27.78 13.51 8.30
N ALA A 3 27.14 14.68 8.23
CA ALA A 3 25.72 14.79 7.86
C ALA A 3 25.40 14.11 6.51
N LEU A 4 26.27 14.26 5.49
CA LEU A 4 26.07 13.65 4.16
C LEU A 4 26.27 12.13 4.15
N LYS A 5 27.07 11.59 5.07
CA LYS A 5 27.27 10.13 5.23
C LYS A 5 26.09 9.49 5.93
N GLU A 6 25.59 10.13 6.99
CA GLU A 6 24.42 9.64 7.72
C GLU A 6 23.17 9.63 6.84
N THR A 7 22.93 10.67 6.03
CA THR A 7 21.77 10.68 5.12
C THR A 7 21.86 9.56 4.08
N LYS A 8 23.05 9.33 3.50
CA LYS A 8 23.24 8.25 2.51
C LYS A 8 23.05 6.86 3.12
N LEU A 9 23.52 6.64 4.34
CA LEU A 9 23.39 5.36 5.03
C LEU A 9 21.90 5.07 5.33
N SER A 10 21.16 6.05 5.84
CA SER A 10 19.73 5.92 6.10
C SER A 10 18.95 5.57 4.84
N TYR A 11 19.23 6.23 3.72
CA TYR A 11 18.60 5.93 2.42
C TYR A 11 18.91 4.52 1.91
N ILE A 12 20.15 4.04 2.07
CA ILE A 12 20.53 2.68 1.64
C ILE A 12 19.85 1.63 2.53
N ILE A 13 19.78 1.87 3.84
CA ILE A 13 19.11 0.98 4.79
C ILE A 13 17.61 0.90 4.48
N GLU A 14 16.96 2.05 4.28
CA GLU A 14 15.54 2.12 3.91
C GLU A 14 15.28 1.36 2.60
N ALA A 15 16.07 1.62 1.55
CA ALA A 15 15.96 0.92 0.27
C ALA A 15 16.15 -0.60 0.42
N ALA A 16 17.15 -1.04 1.21
CA ALA A 16 17.41 -2.45 1.46
C ALA A 16 16.24 -3.11 2.21
N ILE A 17 15.72 -2.47 3.25
CA ILE A 17 14.55 -2.94 4.00
C ILE A 17 13.34 -3.09 3.07
N THR A 18 13.06 -2.08 2.25
CA THR A 18 11.92 -2.08 1.32
C THR A 18 12.03 -3.21 0.29
N ILE A 19 13.23 -3.47 -0.26
CA ILE A 19 13.46 -4.59 -1.17
C ILE A 19 13.24 -5.93 -0.47
N VAL A 20 13.77 -6.11 0.74
CA VAL A 20 13.63 -7.35 1.52
C VAL A 20 12.16 -7.61 1.87
N ILE A 21 11.43 -6.58 2.30
CA ILE A 21 9.99 -6.69 2.56
C ILE A 21 9.25 -7.06 1.27
N GLY A 22 9.55 -6.40 0.15
CA GLY A 22 8.98 -6.75 -1.15
C GLY A 22 9.21 -8.22 -1.52
N LEU A 23 10.41 -8.74 -1.26
CA LEU A 23 10.75 -10.15 -1.48
C LEU A 23 9.95 -11.11 -0.59
N VAL A 24 9.84 -10.80 0.69
CA VAL A 24 9.03 -11.56 1.65
C VAL A 24 7.57 -11.62 1.18
N LEU A 25 7.01 -10.49 0.71
CA LEU A 25 5.62 -10.45 0.23
C LEU A 25 5.41 -11.32 -1.01
N VAL A 26 6.35 -11.33 -1.96
CA VAL A 26 6.24 -12.13 -3.19
C VAL A 26 6.42 -13.62 -2.93
N VAL A 27 7.33 -14.00 -2.03
CA VAL A 27 7.61 -15.42 -1.71
C VAL A 27 6.54 -16.02 -0.79
N TRP A 28 6.05 -15.23 0.18
CA TRP A 28 5.09 -15.67 1.19
C TRP A 28 3.80 -14.84 1.16
N THR A 29 3.16 -14.76 0.00
CA THR A 29 1.93 -13.97 -0.23
C THR A 29 0.81 -14.31 0.77
N GLY A 30 0.53 -15.61 0.95
CA GLY A 30 -0.54 -16.10 1.82
C GLY A 30 -0.29 -15.89 3.31
N ASP A 31 0.95 -16.02 3.79
CA ASP A 31 1.28 -15.74 5.19
C ASP A 31 1.40 -14.25 5.46
N SER A 32 1.92 -13.49 4.50
CA SER A 32 2.07 -12.03 4.62
C SER A 32 0.73 -11.34 4.82
N ILE A 33 -0.29 -11.67 4.02
CA ILE A 33 -1.61 -11.04 4.17
C ILE A 33 -2.28 -11.39 5.50
N ARG A 34 -2.11 -12.63 5.98
CA ARG A 34 -2.60 -13.06 7.29
C ARG A 34 -1.88 -12.35 8.43
N LEU A 35 -0.56 -12.17 8.31
CA LEU A 35 0.24 -11.44 9.28
C LEU A 35 -0.21 -9.98 9.38
N VAL A 36 -0.37 -9.30 8.24
CA VAL A 36 -0.86 -7.91 8.21
C VAL A 36 -2.25 -7.80 8.84
N ALA A 37 -3.18 -8.70 8.49
CA ALA A 37 -4.51 -8.72 9.07
C ALA A 37 -4.48 -8.91 10.60
N ARG A 38 -3.62 -9.80 11.10
CA ARG A 38 -3.43 -10.01 12.56
C ARG A 38 -2.83 -8.81 13.26
N ILE A 39 -1.88 -8.11 12.65
CA ILE A 39 -1.29 -6.88 13.21
C ILE A 39 -2.36 -5.80 13.32
N LEU A 40 -3.15 -5.59 12.27
CA LEU A 40 -4.26 -4.63 12.27
C LEU A 40 -5.32 -5.01 13.32
N ALA A 41 -5.65 -6.29 13.43
CA ALA A 41 -6.56 -6.82 14.43
C ALA A 41 -6.06 -6.59 15.87
N ALA A 42 -4.77 -6.84 16.12
CA ALA A 42 -4.15 -6.56 17.41
C ALA A 42 -4.22 -5.07 17.76
N LEU A 43 -3.99 -4.18 16.79
CA LEU A 43 -4.13 -2.74 16.98
C LEU A 43 -5.58 -2.36 17.32
N LEU A 44 -6.59 -2.95 16.66
CA LEU A 44 -8.00 -2.72 16.98
C LEU A 44 -8.33 -3.18 18.41
N ILE A 45 -7.85 -4.35 18.83
CA ILE A 45 -8.03 -4.85 20.20
C ILE A 45 -7.40 -3.88 21.20
N LEU A 46 -6.19 -3.39 20.94
CA LEU A 46 -5.51 -2.42 21.81
C LEU A 46 -6.29 -1.11 21.91
N VAL A 47 -6.71 -0.55 20.78
CA VAL A 47 -7.48 0.71 20.74
C VAL A 47 -8.82 0.55 21.46
N GLY A 48 -9.56 -0.53 21.19
CA GLY A 48 -10.82 -0.83 21.86
C GLY A 48 -10.63 -1.07 23.37
N GLY A 49 -9.59 -1.80 23.76
CA GLY A 49 -9.23 -2.04 25.16
C GLY A 49 -8.87 -0.76 25.91
N ILE A 50 -8.14 0.16 25.27
CA ILE A 50 -7.83 1.49 25.83
C ILE A 50 -9.11 2.30 26.02
N ALA A 51 -10.03 2.31 25.05
CA ALA A 51 -11.31 3.01 25.16
C ALA A 51 -12.16 2.46 26.33
N VAL A 52 -12.20 1.14 26.48
CA VAL A 52 -12.87 0.46 27.60
C VAL A 52 -12.21 0.81 28.94
N ALA A 53 -10.89 0.74 29.04
CA ALA A 53 -10.16 1.08 30.26
C ALA A 53 -10.36 2.55 30.68
N ARG A 54 -10.34 3.48 29.71
CA ARG A 54 -10.58 4.91 29.94
C ARG A 54 -11.95 5.19 30.55
N TYR A 55 -12.97 4.41 30.20
CA TYR A 55 -14.30 4.55 30.80
C TYR A 55 -14.29 4.29 32.32
N PHE A 56 -13.57 3.25 32.77
CA PHE A 56 -13.47 2.94 34.19
C PHE A 56 -12.59 3.93 34.97
N LEU A 57 -11.60 4.52 34.32
CA LEU A 57 -10.66 5.47 34.93
C LEU A 57 -11.22 6.90 35.05
N LYS A 58 -12.22 7.28 34.25
CA LYS A 58 -12.86 8.61 34.31
C LYS A 58 -13.80 8.72 35.52
N LYS A 59 -13.54 9.70 36.39
CA LYS A 59 -14.32 9.97 37.63
C LYS A 59 -15.69 10.61 37.35
N THR A 60 -15.85 11.27 36.21
CA THR A 60 -17.12 11.87 35.75
C THR A 60 -17.61 11.17 34.49
N ARG A 61 -18.81 10.58 34.58
CA ARG A 61 -19.43 9.83 33.48
C ARG A 61 -20.37 10.72 32.68
N THR A 62 -19.91 11.16 31.52
CA THR A 62 -20.73 11.90 30.53
C THR A 62 -21.31 10.92 29.50
N ILE A 63 -22.39 11.28 28.81
CA ILE A 63 -22.98 10.48 27.71
C ILE A 63 -21.91 10.07 26.68
N THR A 64 -21.00 10.98 26.34
CA THR A 64 -19.86 10.72 25.45
C THR A 64 -18.96 9.60 25.95
N SER A 65 -18.72 9.50 27.26
CA SER A 65 -17.89 8.42 27.83
C SER A 65 -18.60 7.06 27.74
N SER A 66 -19.92 7.01 27.92
CA SER A 66 -20.70 5.78 27.74
C SER A 66 -20.73 5.32 26.29
N ALA A 67 -20.80 6.25 25.32
CA ALA A 67 -20.70 5.93 23.90
C ALA A 67 -19.30 5.41 23.52
N GLU A 68 -18.23 6.06 23.99
CA GLU A 68 -16.84 5.60 23.81
C GLU A 68 -16.62 4.18 24.34
N PHE A 69 -17.23 3.82 25.47
CA PHE A 69 -17.17 2.48 26.04
C PHE A 69 -17.80 1.42 25.15
N VAL A 70 -19.04 1.65 24.70
CA VAL A 70 -19.76 0.70 23.83
C VAL A 70 -19.03 0.53 22.50
N ILE A 71 -18.60 1.63 21.88
CA ILE A 71 -17.81 1.60 20.65
C ILE A 71 -16.50 0.86 20.86
N GLY A 72 -15.81 1.09 21.99
CA GLY A 72 -14.58 0.39 22.35
C GLY A 72 -14.76 -1.12 22.45
N ILE A 73 -15.86 -1.59 23.05
CA ILE A 73 -16.20 -3.03 23.11
C ILE A 73 -16.41 -3.59 21.71
N ILE A 74 -17.19 -2.92 20.87
CA ILE A 74 -17.47 -3.38 19.50
C ILE A 74 -16.16 -3.48 18.71
N ILE A 75 -15.31 -2.46 18.78
CA ILE A 75 -14.01 -2.43 18.10
C ILE A 75 -13.11 -3.58 18.60
N ALA A 76 -13.03 -3.79 19.92
CA ALA A 76 -12.23 -4.88 20.49
C ALA A 76 -12.76 -6.26 20.08
N ALA A 77 -14.07 -6.45 20.06
CA ALA A 77 -14.71 -7.70 19.64
C ALA A 77 -14.48 -8.01 18.16
N VAL A 78 -14.61 -7.00 17.29
CA VAL A 78 -14.31 -7.11 15.85
C VAL A 78 -12.83 -7.43 15.66
N GLY A 79 -11.93 -6.71 16.33
CA GLY A 79 -10.50 -6.98 16.30
C GLY A 79 -10.19 -8.42 16.73
N LEU A 80 -10.77 -8.89 17.82
CA LEU A 80 -10.58 -10.27 18.29
C LEU A 80 -11.07 -11.30 17.28
N TRP A 81 -12.23 -11.08 16.67
CA TRP A 81 -12.76 -11.98 15.64
C TRP A 81 -11.84 -12.05 14.41
N ILE A 82 -11.32 -10.91 13.93
CA ILE A 82 -10.35 -10.87 12.81
C ILE A 82 -9.04 -11.57 13.20
N PHE A 83 -8.55 -11.38 14.43
CA PHE A 83 -7.31 -12.01 14.89
C PHE A 83 -7.40 -13.54 14.87
N LEU A 84 -8.56 -14.08 15.26
CA LEU A 84 -8.84 -15.51 15.26
C LEU A 84 -9.16 -16.05 13.85
N ASN A 85 -9.80 -15.25 12.98
CA ASN A 85 -10.23 -15.66 11.63
C ASN A 85 -9.74 -14.69 10.53
N PRO A 86 -8.41 -14.56 10.33
CA PRO A 86 -7.85 -13.59 9.38
C PRO A 86 -8.21 -13.92 7.92
N ASP A 87 -8.37 -15.20 7.58
CA ASP A 87 -8.72 -15.63 6.23
C ASP A 87 -10.13 -15.18 5.83
N THR A 88 -11.09 -15.31 6.74
CA THR A 88 -12.47 -14.87 6.49
C THR A 88 -12.55 -13.36 6.27
N PHE A 89 -11.81 -12.58 7.06
CA PHE A 89 -11.75 -11.13 6.91
C PHE A 89 -11.05 -10.72 5.60
N THR A 90 -9.91 -11.33 5.28
CA THR A 90 -9.14 -10.99 4.07
C THR A 90 -9.86 -11.40 2.79
N ASP A 91 -10.67 -12.47 2.81
CA ASP A 91 -11.51 -12.89 1.70
C ASP A 91 -12.74 -12.00 1.49
N PHE A 92 -13.19 -11.30 2.53
CA PHE A 92 -14.38 -10.44 2.45
C PHE A 92 -14.20 -9.32 1.43
N ILE A 93 -13.02 -8.70 1.39
CA ILE A 93 -12.73 -7.57 0.49
C ILE A 93 -12.84 -7.99 -0.98
N PRO A 94 -12.12 -9.02 -1.49
CA PRO A 94 -12.26 -9.49 -2.86
C PRO A 94 -13.70 -9.89 -3.21
N LYS A 95 -14.41 -10.59 -2.32
CA LYS A 95 -15.80 -11.01 -2.56
C LYS A 95 -16.73 -9.82 -2.73
N LEU A 96 -16.59 -8.81 -1.87
CA LEU A 96 -17.39 -7.59 -1.95
C LEU A 96 -17.17 -6.86 -3.28
N PHE A 97 -15.91 -6.65 -3.68
CA PHE A 97 -15.59 -6.08 -4.98
C PHE A 97 -16.05 -6.96 -6.14
N GLY A 98 -15.95 -8.29 -6.01
CA GLY A 98 -16.45 -9.25 -6.99
C GLY A 98 -17.94 -9.08 -7.25
N ILE A 99 -18.76 -8.94 -6.20
CA ILE A 99 -20.20 -8.67 -6.32
C ILE A 99 -20.45 -7.35 -7.05
N PHE A 100 -19.79 -6.27 -6.66
CA PHE A 100 -19.96 -4.96 -7.32
C PHE A 100 -19.58 -5.01 -8.81
N ILE A 101 -18.48 -5.67 -9.14
CA ILE A 101 -18.01 -5.84 -10.52
C ILE A 101 -18.97 -6.71 -11.32
N LEU A 102 -19.52 -7.78 -10.74
CA LEU A 102 -20.53 -8.62 -11.40
C LEU A 102 -21.78 -7.81 -11.74
N ILE A 103 -22.30 -7.02 -10.80
CA ILE A 103 -23.46 -6.16 -11.04
C ILE A 103 -23.17 -5.17 -12.17
N SER A 104 -21.99 -4.55 -12.17
CA SER A 104 -21.55 -3.64 -13.24
C SER A 104 -21.45 -4.36 -14.59
N GLY A 105 -20.84 -5.54 -14.63
CA GLY A 105 -20.69 -6.35 -15.85
C GLY A 105 -22.02 -6.79 -16.45
N LEU A 106 -22.96 -7.22 -15.60
CA LEU A 106 -24.33 -7.57 -16.03
C LEU A 106 -25.08 -6.34 -16.57
N GLY A 107 -24.92 -5.18 -15.93
CA GLY A 107 -25.45 -3.91 -16.44
C GLY A 107 -24.92 -3.56 -17.83
N ASN A 108 -23.61 -3.75 -18.05
CA ASN A 108 -22.97 -3.50 -19.34
C ASN A 108 -23.46 -4.47 -20.44
N LEU A 109 -23.72 -5.74 -20.09
CA LEU A 109 -24.34 -6.70 -21.02
C LEU A 109 -25.75 -6.23 -21.45
N GLY A 110 -26.55 -5.71 -20.52
CA GLY A 110 -27.85 -5.12 -20.82
C GLY A 110 -27.75 -3.95 -21.79
N GLN A 111 -26.79 -3.05 -21.58
CA GLN A 111 -26.55 -1.90 -22.47
C GLN A 111 -26.07 -2.31 -23.88
N MET A 112 -25.31 -3.40 -23.99
CA MET A 112 -24.87 -3.94 -25.28
C MET A 112 -26.05 -4.42 -26.14
N ILE A 113 -27.10 -5.00 -25.54
CA ILE A 113 -28.32 -5.37 -26.28
C ILE A 113 -28.96 -4.14 -26.93
N SER A 114 -28.96 -3.01 -26.23
CA SER A 114 -29.40 -1.71 -26.78
C SER A 114 -28.53 -1.28 -27.97
N LEU A 115 -27.20 -1.36 -27.84
CA LEU A 115 -26.25 -0.97 -28.89
C LEU A 115 -26.39 -1.79 -30.17
N VAL A 116 -26.71 -3.08 -30.04
CA VAL A 116 -27.03 -3.95 -31.19
C VAL A 116 -28.31 -3.49 -31.89
N ARG A 117 -29.35 -3.14 -31.12
CA ARG A 117 -30.62 -2.61 -31.69
C ARG A 117 -30.41 -1.30 -32.45
N TYR A 118 -29.49 -0.45 -32.00
CA TYR A 118 -29.15 0.81 -32.67
C TYR A 118 -28.13 0.66 -33.83
N LYS A 119 -27.80 -0.56 -34.26
CA LYS A 119 -26.84 -0.86 -35.37
C LYS A 119 -25.48 -0.17 -35.22
N SER A 120 -24.99 0.01 -34.00
CA SER A 120 -23.66 0.59 -33.75
C SER A 120 -22.56 -0.35 -34.24
N ARG A 121 -21.56 0.15 -34.99
CA ARG A 121 -20.45 -0.66 -35.55
C ARG A 121 -19.53 -1.28 -34.49
N ALA A 122 -19.56 -0.78 -33.25
CA ALA A 122 -18.65 -1.17 -32.16
C ALA A 122 -19.29 -2.03 -31.05
N TRP A 123 -20.50 -2.59 -31.28
CA TRP A 123 -21.22 -3.40 -30.27
C TRP A 123 -20.40 -4.58 -29.71
N TRP A 124 -19.53 -5.15 -30.53
CA TRP A 124 -18.67 -6.29 -30.17
C TRP A 124 -17.60 -5.91 -29.14
N VAL A 125 -17.10 -4.66 -29.16
CA VAL A 125 -16.13 -4.17 -28.17
C VAL A 125 -16.78 -4.11 -26.80
N SER A 126 -17.99 -3.56 -26.72
CA SER A 126 -18.77 -3.50 -25.48
C SER A 126 -19.10 -4.90 -24.94
N LEU A 127 -19.39 -5.86 -25.82
CA LEU A 127 -19.61 -7.26 -25.43
C LEU A 127 -18.35 -7.88 -24.82
N ILE A 128 -17.18 -7.71 -25.44
CA ILE A 128 -15.91 -8.23 -24.90
C ILE A 128 -15.61 -7.62 -23.55
N ILE A 129 -15.73 -6.29 -23.41
CA ILE A 129 -15.51 -5.60 -22.13
C ILE A 129 -16.45 -6.15 -21.07
N ALA A 130 -17.74 -6.27 -21.37
CA ALA A 130 -18.72 -6.78 -20.42
C ALA A 130 -18.43 -8.23 -19.99
N LEU A 131 -18.05 -9.10 -20.92
CA LEU A 131 -17.65 -10.48 -20.62
C LEU A 131 -16.39 -10.53 -19.75
N VAL A 132 -15.38 -9.72 -20.05
CA VAL A 132 -14.16 -9.61 -19.23
C VAL A 132 -14.51 -9.10 -17.83
N THR A 133 -15.35 -8.07 -17.71
CA THR A 133 -15.81 -7.54 -16.42
C THR A 133 -16.53 -8.62 -15.60
N VAL A 134 -17.46 -9.35 -16.21
CA VAL A 134 -18.17 -10.45 -15.53
C VAL A 134 -17.18 -11.55 -15.12
N GLY A 135 -16.24 -11.91 -15.98
CA GLY A 135 -15.20 -12.90 -15.67
C GLY A 135 -14.31 -12.49 -14.49
N LEU A 136 -13.88 -11.23 -14.45
CA LEU A 136 -13.10 -10.68 -13.34
C LEU A 136 -13.91 -10.67 -12.04
N GLY A 137 -15.17 -10.24 -12.09
CA GLY A 137 -16.05 -10.27 -10.93
C GLY A 137 -16.28 -11.68 -10.39
N ALA A 138 -16.47 -12.66 -11.28
CA ALA A 138 -16.59 -14.07 -10.91
C ALA A 138 -15.29 -14.61 -10.31
N PHE A 139 -14.12 -14.27 -10.90
CA PHE A 139 -12.81 -14.66 -10.36
C PHE A 139 -12.61 -14.13 -8.94
N LEU A 140 -12.94 -12.86 -8.66
CA LEU A 140 -12.85 -12.29 -7.32
C LEU A 140 -13.79 -12.96 -6.30
N LEU A 141 -15.00 -13.35 -6.75
CA LEU A 141 -16.01 -13.95 -5.89
C LEU A 141 -15.70 -15.40 -5.53
N PHE A 142 -15.32 -16.21 -6.53
CA PHE A 142 -15.08 -17.65 -6.37
C PHE A 142 -13.64 -18.00 -6.03
N ASN A 143 -12.68 -17.15 -6.37
CA ASN A 143 -11.27 -17.34 -6.05
C ASN A 143 -10.67 -16.11 -5.31
N PRO A 144 -11.18 -15.78 -4.11
CA PRO A 144 -10.69 -14.67 -3.31
C PRO A 144 -9.23 -14.85 -2.89
N THR A 145 -8.79 -16.11 -2.72
CA THR A 145 -7.41 -16.43 -2.33
C THR A 145 -6.43 -16.16 -3.47
N GLY A 146 -6.75 -16.56 -4.71
CA GLY A 146 -5.94 -16.16 -5.86
C GLY A 146 -5.93 -14.64 -6.05
N ALA A 147 -7.08 -13.97 -5.89
CA ALA A 147 -7.17 -12.52 -6.03
C ALA A 147 -6.29 -11.77 -5.02
N LYS A 148 -6.31 -12.19 -3.75
CA LYS A 148 -5.49 -11.56 -2.70
C LYS A 148 -3.99 -11.85 -2.88
N GLU A 149 -3.62 -13.05 -3.30
CA GLU A 149 -2.22 -13.40 -3.61
C GLU A 149 -1.65 -12.59 -4.78
N ILE A 150 -2.43 -12.42 -5.86
CA ILE A 150 -2.04 -11.57 -7.00
C ILE A 150 -1.82 -10.13 -6.52
N ALA A 151 -2.74 -9.58 -5.74
CA ALA A 151 -2.62 -8.23 -5.22
C ALA A 151 -1.37 -8.04 -4.36
N VAL A 152 -1.10 -8.98 -3.43
CA VAL A 152 0.09 -8.94 -2.57
C VAL A 152 1.38 -9.10 -3.38
N THR A 153 1.37 -9.96 -4.39
CA THR A 153 2.51 -10.13 -5.30
C THR A 153 2.82 -8.82 -6.03
N MET A 154 1.79 -8.16 -6.57
CA MET A 154 1.96 -6.86 -7.24
C MET A 154 2.52 -5.80 -6.29
N ILE A 155 2.01 -5.73 -5.06
CA ILE A 155 2.54 -4.82 -4.03
C ILE A 155 4.02 -5.14 -3.75
N GLY A 156 4.38 -6.41 -3.60
CA GLY A 156 5.76 -6.82 -3.36
C GLY A 156 6.70 -6.45 -4.51
N ILE A 157 6.28 -6.66 -5.76
CA ILE A 157 7.02 -6.23 -6.95
C ILE A 157 7.18 -4.71 -6.95
N PHE A 158 6.12 -3.95 -6.67
CA PHE A 158 6.22 -2.49 -6.59
C PHE A 158 7.18 -2.02 -5.50
N LEU A 159 7.21 -2.66 -4.33
CA LEU A 159 8.18 -2.34 -3.29
C LEU A 159 9.61 -2.63 -3.73
N MET A 160 9.85 -3.75 -4.43
CA MET A 160 11.18 -4.01 -4.99
C MET A 160 11.62 -2.92 -5.97
N VAL A 161 10.72 -2.50 -6.86
CA VAL A 161 10.98 -1.45 -7.85
C VAL A 161 11.21 -0.11 -7.16
N ASP A 162 10.41 0.24 -6.17
CA ASP A 162 10.55 1.46 -5.38
C ASP A 162 11.87 1.49 -4.62
N GLY A 163 12.20 0.42 -3.88
CA GLY A 163 13.47 0.29 -3.17
C GLY A 163 14.68 0.34 -4.12
N GLY A 164 14.60 -0.30 -5.28
CA GLY A 164 15.63 -0.21 -6.33
C GLY A 164 15.78 1.21 -6.87
N THR A 165 14.67 1.91 -7.10
CA THR A 165 14.65 3.30 -7.56
C THR A 165 15.28 4.23 -6.53
N ASN A 166 14.94 4.06 -5.25
CA ASN A 166 15.50 4.85 -4.15
C ASN A 166 17.02 4.63 -4.01
N LEU A 167 17.49 3.39 -4.21
CA LEU A 167 18.92 3.09 -4.23
C LEU A 167 19.64 3.81 -5.37
N VAL A 168 19.09 3.76 -6.59
CA VAL A 168 19.64 4.47 -7.76
C VAL A 168 19.67 5.97 -7.53
N ASN A 169 18.57 6.55 -7.02
CA ASN A 169 18.48 7.97 -6.72
C ASN A 169 19.53 8.41 -5.69
N SER A 170 19.73 7.64 -4.62
CA SER A 170 20.76 7.91 -3.60
C SER A 170 22.17 7.94 -4.21
N LEU A 171 22.46 7.05 -5.18
CA LEU A 171 23.73 7.06 -5.90
C LEU A 171 23.89 8.29 -6.80
N ILE A 172 22.85 8.69 -7.54
CA ILE A 172 22.88 9.85 -8.44
C ILE A 172 23.04 11.14 -7.65
N VAL A 173 22.20 11.36 -6.64
CA VAL A 173 22.29 12.51 -5.73
C VAL A 173 23.65 12.52 -5.04
N GLY A 174 24.13 11.34 -4.64
CA GLY A 174 25.43 11.19 -4.03
C GLY A 174 26.61 11.56 -4.93
N LYS A 175 26.50 11.36 -6.25
CA LYS A 175 27.48 11.80 -7.26
C LYS A 175 27.34 13.30 -7.55
N ALA A 176 26.12 13.81 -7.64
CA ALA A 176 25.85 15.24 -7.86
C ALA A 176 26.37 16.11 -6.70
N ALA A 177 26.11 15.71 -5.45
CA ALA A 177 26.61 16.40 -4.27
C ALA A 177 28.16 16.46 -4.22
N LYS A 178 28.82 15.36 -4.61
CA LYS A 178 30.29 15.33 -4.73
C LYS A 178 30.82 16.29 -5.80
N ARG A 179 30.11 16.41 -6.94
CA ARG A 179 30.50 17.35 -8.01
C ARG A 179 30.38 18.81 -7.57
N VAL A 180 29.29 19.16 -6.88
CA VAL A 180 29.09 20.52 -6.34
C VAL A 180 30.16 20.86 -5.29
N GLU A 181 30.53 19.91 -4.43
CA GLU A 181 31.62 20.10 -3.46
C GLU A 181 32.98 20.29 -4.14
N GLN A 182 33.24 19.55 -5.23
CA GLN A 182 34.45 19.70 -6.04
C GLN A 182 34.50 21.04 -6.79
N GLU A 183 33.38 21.50 -7.37
CA GLU A 183 33.29 22.80 -8.04
C GLU A 183 33.45 23.95 -7.05
N LYS A 184 32.85 23.86 -5.86
CA LYS A 184 33.00 24.86 -4.80
C LYS A 184 34.46 24.94 -4.31
N ASN A 185 35.12 23.79 -4.13
CA ASN A 185 36.53 23.75 -3.75
C ASN A 185 37.47 24.20 -4.87
N ALA A 186 37.10 24.04 -6.15
CA ALA A 186 37.87 24.55 -7.29
C ALA A 186 37.75 26.07 -7.45
N ILE A 187 36.58 26.66 -7.13
CA ILE A 187 36.38 28.11 -7.17
C ILE A 187 37.16 28.82 -6.04
N ASP A 188 37.39 28.16 -4.89
CA ASP A 188 38.21 28.69 -3.78
C ASP A 188 39.73 28.63 -4.06
N VAL A 189 40.15 27.98 -5.15
CA VAL A 189 41.56 27.85 -5.54
C VAL A 189 41.79 28.56 -6.88
N GLU A 190 41.82 29.90 -6.88
CA GLU A 190 42.84 30.72 -7.56
C GLU A 190 42.55 32.23 -7.50
N ALA A 191 43.50 32.97 -6.90
CA ALA A 191 44.05 34.18 -7.51
C ALA A 191 45.51 34.32 -7.05
N VAL A 192 46.43 33.55 -7.65
CA VAL A 192 47.86 33.85 -7.52
C VAL A 192 48.14 35.02 -8.45
N VAL A 193 48.24 36.22 -7.87
CA VAL A 193 48.72 37.41 -8.58
C VAL A 193 50.19 37.16 -8.93
N VAL A 194 50.46 36.85 -10.19
CA VAL A 194 51.83 36.82 -10.70
C VAL A 194 52.24 38.27 -10.92
N GLU A 195 53.03 38.82 -9.99
CA GLU A 195 53.73 40.08 -10.25
C GLU A 195 54.78 39.85 -11.34
N GLU A 196 54.55 40.42 -12.52
CA GLU A 196 55.59 40.57 -13.54
C GLU A 196 56.71 41.46 -12.98
N LYS A 197 57.87 40.86 -12.68
CA LYS A 197 59.09 41.61 -12.41
C LYS A 197 59.57 42.28 -13.70
N LYS A 198 59.49 43.61 -13.68
CA LYS A 198 60.14 44.57 -14.58
C LYS A 198 61.59 44.23 -14.93
#